data_AF-M0N4J7-F1
#
_entry.id   AF-M0N4J7-F1
#
_cell.length_a   1.000
_cell.length_b   1.000
_cell.length_c   1.000
_cell.angle_alpha   90.00
_cell.angle_beta   90.00
_cell.angle_gamma   90.00
#
_symmetry.space_group_name_H-M   'P 1'
#
loop_
_entity.id
_entity.type
_entity.pdbx_description
1 polymer ?
#
loop_
_entity_poly.entity_id
_entity_poly.type
_entity_poly.pdbx_seq_one_letter_code
_entity_poly.pdbx_strand_id
1 'polypeptide(L)'
;MDDAILTVRWFAGETPETHPEFSFHYHDGTGTDFGWHHEPNPHVEGWGHFQERNDSQTEYAYESYTFSSMNPTRVVWEVMSLLASKMQAEEMGTI
;
A
#
# COMPACT_ATOMS: atom_id res chain seq x y z
N MET A 1 -0.95 -23.29 1.90
CA MET A 1 -0.42 -21.91 1.92
C MET A 1 -1.41 -21.13 1.10
N ASP A 2 -1.95 -20.05 1.65
CA ASP A 2 -2.78 -19.14 0.87
C ASP A 2 -1.90 -18.46 -0.17
N ASP A 3 -2.47 -18.23 -1.35
CA ASP A 3 -1.77 -17.56 -2.45
C ASP A 3 -1.42 -16.12 -2.05
N ALA A 4 -0.30 -15.62 -2.55
CA ALA A 4 0.03 -14.20 -2.43
C ALA A 4 -0.93 -13.37 -3.29
N ILE A 5 -1.58 -12.38 -2.69
CA ILE A 5 -2.62 -11.55 -3.33
C ILE A 5 -2.24 -10.08 -3.23
N LEU A 6 -2.18 -9.41 -4.38
CA LEU A 6 -2.17 -7.95 -4.48
C LEU A 6 -3.58 -7.46 -4.83
N THR A 7 -4.25 -6.82 -3.89
CA THR A 7 -5.56 -6.18 -4.09
C THR A 7 -5.36 -4.73 -4.51
N VAL A 8 -5.99 -4.33 -5.61
CA VAL A 8 -6.02 -2.94 -6.07
C VAL A 8 -7.45 -2.42 -6.00
N ARG A 9 -7.65 -1.29 -5.32
CA ARG A 9 -8.92 -0.56 -5.27
C ARG A 9 -8.71 0.84 -5.81
N TRP A 10 -9.68 1.34 -6.57
CA TRP A 10 -9.62 2.67 -7.15
C TRP A 10 -11.00 3.31 -7.20
N PHE A 11 -11.09 4.53 -6.71
CA PHE A 11 -12.22 5.43 -6.83
C PHE A 11 -11.72 6.80 -7.28
N ALA A 12 -12.19 7.27 -8.43
CA ALA A 12 -11.69 8.51 -9.03
C ALA A 12 -12.24 9.78 -8.36
N GLY A 13 -13.16 9.65 -7.40
CA GLY A 13 -13.93 10.76 -6.84
C GLY A 13 -15.27 10.97 -7.56
N GLU A 14 -16.23 11.60 -6.88
CA GLU A 14 -17.55 11.92 -7.45
C GLU A 14 -17.46 13.08 -8.46
N THR A 15 -16.51 13.99 -8.26
CA THR A 15 -16.27 15.15 -9.11
C THR A 15 -14.78 15.27 -9.45
N PRO A 16 -14.41 16.02 -10.52
CA PRO A 16 -13.01 16.25 -10.88
C PRO A 16 -12.16 16.93 -9.79
N GLU A 17 -12.78 17.62 -8.85
CA GLU A 17 -12.13 18.31 -7.72
C GLU A 17 -11.97 17.40 -6.49
N THR A 18 -12.65 16.25 -6.47
CA THR A 18 -12.54 15.28 -5.39
C THR A 18 -11.21 14.56 -5.50
N HIS A 19 -10.51 14.40 -4.37
CA HIS A 19 -9.30 13.60 -4.34
C HIS A 19 -9.63 12.14 -4.66
N PRO A 20 -8.85 11.45 -5.50
CA PRO A 20 -9.08 10.03 -5.74
C PRO A 20 -8.78 9.24 -4.47
N GLU A 21 -9.52 8.16 -4.24
CA GLU A 21 -9.24 7.18 -3.20
C GLU A 21 -8.73 5.91 -3.84
N PHE A 22 -7.57 5.43 -3.41
CA PHE A 22 -7.02 4.20 -3.96
C PHE A 22 -6.14 3.47 -2.96
N SER A 23 -6.01 2.16 -3.13
CA SER A 23 -5.15 1.33 -2.30
C SER A 23 -4.54 0.19 -3.09
N PHE A 24 -3.30 -0.13 -2.79
CA PHE A 24 -2.59 -1.33 -3.25
C PHE A 24 -2.17 -2.09 -2.02
N HIS A 25 -2.69 -3.30 -1.86
CA HIS A 25 -2.57 -4.04 -0.62
C HIS A 25 -2.16 -5.49 -0.88
N TYR A 26 -0.97 -5.85 -0.43
CA TYR A 26 -0.39 -7.18 -0.53
C TYR A 26 -0.64 -7.96 0.75
N HIS A 27 -1.00 -9.23 0.62
CA HIS A 27 -0.91 -10.19 1.71
C HIS A 27 -0.58 -11.58 1.19
N ASP A 28 -0.01 -12.43 2.06
CA ASP A 28 0.23 -13.84 1.73
C ASP A 28 0.02 -14.78 2.94
N GLY A 29 0.13 -16.08 2.69
CA GLY A 29 -0.07 -17.12 3.68
C GLY A 29 1.00 -17.20 4.79
N THR A 30 2.02 -16.33 4.79
CA THR A 30 3.04 -16.27 5.85
C THR A 30 2.69 -15.30 6.97
N GLY A 31 1.67 -14.45 6.76
CA GLY A 31 1.28 -13.40 7.70
C GLY A 31 1.78 -12.00 7.29
N THR A 32 2.60 -11.91 6.25
CA THR A 32 2.97 -10.65 5.61
C THR A 32 1.73 -9.97 5.05
N ASP A 33 1.53 -8.71 5.45
CA ASP A 33 0.36 -7.93 5.08
C ASP A 33 0.72 -6.43 5.12
N PHE A 34 0.73 -5.79 3.96
CA PHE A 34 1.10 -4.39 3.82
C PHE A 34 0.48 -3.71 2.62
N GLY A 35 0.45 -2.38 2.60
CA GLY A 35 -0.01 -1.66 1.43
C GLY A 35 0.20 -0.16 1.47
N TRP A 36 0.06 0.45 0.29
CA TRP A 36 0.04 1.90 0.10
C TRP A 36 -1.37 2.35 -0.20
N HIS A 37 -1.84 3.35 0.52
CA HIS A 37 -3.21 3.85 0.45
C HIS A 37 -3.18 5.36 0.28
N HIS A 38 -4.19 5.86 -0.44
CA HIS A 38 -4.51 7.26 -0.56
C HIS A 38 -5.96 7.46 -0.11
N GLU A 39 -6.17 7.65 1.18
CA GLU A 39 -7.45 7.87 1.84
C GLU A 39 -7.22 8.58 3.19
N PRO A 40 -8.20 9.32 3.74
CA PRO A 40 -8.08 9.86 5.08
C PRO A 40 -7.91 8.73 6.12
N ASN A 41 -6.92 8.85 6.98
CA ASN A 41 -6.61 7.85 8.00
C ASN A 41 -6.35 8.51 9.37
N PRO A 42 -6.85 7.96 10.50
CA PRO A 42 -6.68 8.57 11.81
C PRO A 42 -5.27 8.43 12.41
N HIS A 43 -4.41 7.58 11.84
CA HIS A 43 -3.09 7.25 12.36
C HIS A 43 -1.96 8.14 11.81
N VAL A 44 -2.16 8.79 10.67
CA VAL A 44 -1.19 9.72 10.08
C VAL A 44 -1.86 10.98 9.56
N GLU A 45 -1.11 12.08 9.50
CA GLU A 45 -1.59 13.30 8.84
C GLU A 45 -1.48 13.16 7.31
N GLY A 46 -2.50 13.69 6.60
CA GLY A 46 -2.55 13.67 5.14
C GLY A 46 -3.45 12.56 4.58
N TRP A 47 -3.32 12.32 3.28
CA TRP A 47 -4.12 11.33 2.56
C TRP A 47 -3.34 10.07 2.23
N GLY A 48 -2.02 10.16 2.07
CA GLY A 48 -1.21 9.01 1.68
C GLY A 48 -0.54 8.36 2.89
N HIS A 49 -0.59 7.03 2.92
CA HIS A 49 0.11 6.25 3.95
C HIS A 49 0.54 4.88 3.44
N PHE A 50 1.62 4.39 4.01
CA PHE A 50 1.98 2.99 4.02
C PHE A 50 1.50 2.38 5.34
N GLN A 51 1.00 1.15 5.29
CA GLN A 51 0.70 0.36 6.48
C GLN A 51 1.23 -1.05 6.33
N GLU A 52 1.69 -1.64 7.43
CA GLU A 52 2.24 -2.98 7.46
C GLU A 52 2.00 -3.67 8.79
N ARG A 53 1.77 -4.98 8.74
CA ARG A 53 1.89 -5.90 9.87
C ARG A 53 2.64 -7.16 9.42
N ASN A 54 3.46 -7.69 10.32
CA ASN A 54 4.26 -8.89 10.08
C ASN A 54 3.58 -10.18 10.59
N ASP A 55 2.54 -10.02 11.41
CA ASP A 55 1.73 -11.11 11.93
C ASP A 55 0.26 -10.66 11.96
N SER A 56 -0.64 -11.53 11.54
CA SER A 56 -2.10 -11.38 11.65
C SER A 56 -2.59 -10.95 13.04
N GLN A 57 -1.85 -11.28 14.11
CA GLN A 57 -2.15 -10.96 15.50
C GLN A 57 -1.58 -9.60 15.95
N THR A 58 -0.79 -8.94 15.12
CA THR A 58 -0.20 -7.63 15.42
C THR A 58 -1.01 -6.49 14.81
N GLU A 59 -0.98 -5.34 15.49
CA GLU A 59 -1.51 -4.10 14.94
C GLU A 59 -0.65 -3.61 13.77
N TYR A 60 -1.27 -2.87 12.85
CA TYR A 60 -0.52 -2.22 11.78
C TYR A 60 0.38 -1.12 12.33
N ALA A 61 1.60 -1.08 11.84
CA ALA A 61 2.41 0.14 11.83
C ALA A 61 1.95 1.02 10.66
N TYR A 62 1.96 2.34 10.86
CA TYR A 62 1.54 3.32 9.87
C TYR A 62 2.66 4.33 9.65
N GLU A 63 2.93 4.64 8.39
CA GLU A 63 3.91 5.63 7.98
C GLU A 63 3.29 6.56 6.94
N SER A 64 3.46 7.89 7.11
CA SER A 64 3.01 8.84 6.11
C SER A 64 3.71 8.59 4.78
N TYR A 65 2.96 8.67 3.69
CA TYR A 65 3.48 8.45 2.34
C TYR A 65 2.93 9.52 1.39
N THR A 66 3.79 10.10 0.58
CA THR A 66 3.37 11.08 -0.43
C THR A 66 3.60 10.49 -1.81
N PHE A 67 2.51 10.18 -2.53
CA PHE A 67 2.60 9.72 -3.92
C PHE A 67 3.16 10.82 -4.82
N SER A 68 4.06 10.43 -5.72
CA SER A 68 4.65 11.34 -6.71
C SER A 68 3.65 11.82 -7.76
N SER A 69 2.51 11.14 -7.90
CA SER A 69 1.46 11.44 -8.86
C SER A 69 0.08 11.01 -8.35
N MET A 70 -0.96 11.65 -8.86
CA MET A 70 -2.36 11.19 -8.73
C MET A 70 -2.91 10.65 -10.07
N ASN A 71 -2.06 10.55 -11.10
CA ASN A 71 -2.45 9.91 -12.36
C ASN A 71 -2.45 8.38 -12.16
N PRO A 72 -3.56 7.67 -12.48
CA PRO A 72 -3.69 6.24 -12.17
C PRO A 72 -2.55 5.37 -12.69
N THR A 73 -2.16 5.57 -13.95
CA THR A 73 -1.08 4.79 -14.56
C THR A 73 0.26 5.04 -13.86
N ARG A 74 0.56 6.30 -13.50
CA ARG A 74 1.80 6.65 -12.79
C ARG A 74 1.84 6.06 -11.39
N VAL A 75 0.71 6.09 -10.67
CA VAL A 75 0.58 5.47 -9.35
C VAL A 75 0.84 3.98 -9.41
N VAL A 76 0.27 3.27 -10.40
CA VAL A 76 0.54 1.84 -10.59
C VAL A 76 2.05 1.59 -10.74
N TRP A 77 2.73 2.33 -11.62
CA TRP A 77 4.18 2.14 -11.82
C TRP A 77 5.00 2.44 -10.57
N GLU A 78 4.65 3.51 -9.85
CA GLU A 78 5.28 3.88 -8.59
C GLU A 78 5.14 2.75 -7.56
N VAL A 79 3.92 2.28 -7.30
CA VAL A 79 3.67 1.23 -6.31
C VAL A 79 4.28 -0.11 -6.70
N MET A 80 4.23 -0.50 -7.97
CA MET A 80 4.88 -1.75 -8.41
C MET A 80 6.40 -1.71 -8.22
N SER A 81 7.02 -0.53 -8.35
CA SER A 81 8.45 -0.35 -8.09
C SER A 81 8.78 -0.45 -6.59
N LEU A 82 7.92 0.10 -5.73
CA LEU A 82 8.04 -0.03 -4.27
C LEU A 82 7.86 -1.48 -3.82
N LEU A 83 6.83 -2.16 -4.32
CA LEU A 83 6.55 -3.56 -4.02
C LEU A 83 7.76 -4.43 -4.39
N ALA A 84 8.30 -4.29 -5.60
CA ALA A 84 9.49 -5.03 -6.03
C ALA A 84 10.70 -4.75 -5.12
N SER A 85 10.88 -3.50 -4.68
CA SER A 85 11.99 -3.13 -3.80
C SER A 85 11.84 -3.72 -2.39
N LYS A 86 10.60 -3.72 -1.85
CA LYS A 86 10.29 -4.29 -0.55
C LYS A 86 10.47 -5.82 -0.55
N MET A 87 9.98 -6.51 -1.57
CA MET A 87 10.16 -7.97 -1.72
C MET A 87 11.64 -8.35 -1.80
N GLN A 88 12.45 -7.59 -2.53
CA GLN A 88 13.90 -7.81 -2.57
C GLN A 88 14.56 -7.60 -1.20
N ALA A 89 14.12 -6.59 -0.44
CA ALA A 89 14.65 -6.35 0.89
C ALA A 89 14.32 -7.48 1.88
N GLU A 90 13.12 -8.05 1.79
CA GLU A 90 12.69 -9.21 2.59
C GLU A 90 13.47 -10.48 2.24
N GLU A 91 13.70 -10.74 0.95
CA GLU A 91 14.54 -11.85 0.50
C GLU A 91 15.99 -11.71 1.01
N MET A 92 16.57 -10.50 0.96
CA MET A 92 17.94 -10.25 1.42
C MET A 92 18.07 -10.24 2.95
N GLY A 93 17.02 -9.89 3.69
CA GLY A 93 17.00 -9.89 5.17
C GLY A 93 16.91 -11.29 5.78
N THR A 94 16.73 -12.33 4.97
CA THR A 94 16.53 -13.73 5.39
C THR A 94 17.83 -14.58 5.31
N ILE A 95 19.02 -13.96 5.17
CA ILE A 95 20.34 -14.63 5.13
C ILE A 95 21.09 -14.50 6.46
#